data_AF-A0A8U0T6R6-F1
#
_entry.id   AF-A0A8U0T6R6-F1
#
_cell.length_a   1.000
_cell.length_b   1.000
_cell.length_c   1.000
_cell.angle_alpha   90.00
_cell.angle_beta   90.00
_cell.angle_gamma   90.00
#
_symmetry.space_group_name_H-M   'P 1'
#
loop_
_entity.id
_entity.type
_entity.pdbx_description
1 polymer ?
#
loop_
_entity_poly.entity_id
_entity_poly.type
_entity_poly.pdbx_seq_one_letter_code
_entity_poly.pdbx_strand_id
1 'polypeptide(L)'
;MDQTQRGILGQPGPVPTTQPKKKRTSVMSFFSKVSWTLRFQKRESLKNVFSILAERAQDPNAKKRHMAMRGLGTMACETPDKVRKYKKIVLDLLVHGLYDPVSAEVIHESLKTLTIILGKIQGKSLGSFFVDITLQTRTLLDDENDNMRYSAFVLFGQLASFAGRKWKTFFTSQVKQTQDSLLIHLQDRNPQVAKACKTTFRACSPYLKERKETGFQTEEDQRNPKLCRQLVKPAAM
;
A
#
# COMPACT_ATOMS: atom_id res chain seq x y z
N MET A 1 11.54 -34.24 -65.78
CA MET A 1 11.16 -33.75 -67.12
C MET A 1 9.95 -34.56 -67.57
N ASP A 2 8.74 -34.01 -67.51
CA ASP A 2 7.90 -33.80 -68.70
C ASP A 2 6.66 -32.98 -68.32
N GLN A 3 6.24 -32.10 -69.22
CA GLN A 3 5.17 -31.12 -69.07
C GLN A 3 3.80 -31.77 -69.38
N THR A 4 2.67 -31.24 -68.89
CA THR A 4 1.66 -30.44 -69.65
C THR A 4 0.34 -30.65 -68.87
N GLN A 5 -0.58 -29.72 -68.55
CA GLN A 5 -1.11 -28.59 -69.30
C GLN A 5 -1.85 -27.60 -68.39
N ARG A 6 -1.94 -26.37 -68.91
CA ARG A 6 -2.48 -25.09 -68.43
C ARG A 6 -3.94 -25.07 -67.97
N GLY A 7 -4.23 -24.10 -67.10
CA GLY A 7 -5.54 -23.47 -66.94
C GLY A 7 -5.49 -22.27 -65.99
N ILE A 8 -5.12 -21.09 -66.50
CA ILE A 8 -5.20 -19.79 -65.80
C ILE A 8 -6.55 -19.16 -66.14
N LEU A 9 -7.32 -18.72 -65.14
CA LEU A 9 -8.21 -17.56 -65.29
C LEU A 9 -8.51 -16.90 -63.93
N GLY A 10 -8.15 -15.62 -63.81
CA GLY A 10 -8.88 -14.64 -62.99
C GLY A 10 -8.44 -14.43 -61.54
N GLN A 11 -7.52 -13.50 -61.31
CA GLN A 11 -7.54 -12.65 -60.11
C GLN A 11 -8.38 -11.40 -60.39
N PRO A 12 -9.11 -10.88 -59.39
CA PRO A 12 -8.85 -9.51 -58.94
C PRO A 12 -8.77 -9.40 -57.41
N GLY A 13 -7.92 -8.48 -56.92
CA GLY A 13 -7.63 -8.25 -55.49
C GLY A 13 -8.71 -7.50 -54.68
N PRO A 14 -8.33 -6.70 -53.66
CA PRO A 14 -8.32 -7.09 -52.25
C PRO A 14 -9.43 -6.41 -51.39
N VAL A 15 -9.26 -6.48 -50.06
CA VAL A 15 -9.89 -5.72 -48.94
C VAL A 15 -11.09 -6.41 -48.19
N PRO A 16 -11.50 -5.96 -46.97
CA PRO A 16 -11.18 -6.64 -45.70
C PRO A 16 -12.42 -6.95 -44.83
N THR A 17 -12.36 -7.96 -43.95
CA THR A 17 -13.28 -8.05 -42.81
C THR A 17 -12.57 -8.66 -41.60
N THR A 18 -12.05 -7.84 -40.68
CA THR A 18 -12.71 -7.46 -39.40
C THR A 18 -13.21 -8.65 -38.56
N GLN A 19 -12.40 -9.07 -37.58
CA GLN A 19 -12.89 -9.40 -36.23
C GLN A 19 -11.74 -9.22 -35.21
N PRO A 20 -11.80 -8.20 -34.33
CA PRO A 20 -10.85 -8.08 -33.23
C PRO A 20 -11.28 -9.00 -32.08
N LYS A 21 -10.40 -9.90 -31.64
CA LYS A 21 -10.59 -10.66 -30.38
C LYS A 21 -10.51 -9.70 -29.18
N LYS A 22 -11.61 -9.01 -28.90
CA LYS A 22 -11.80 -8.18 -27.70
C LYS A 22 -12.55 -8.96 -26.63
N LYS A 23 -11.93 -9.01 -25.45
CA LYS A 23 -12.58 -8.88 -24.13
C LYS A 23 -13.55 -9.98 -23.70
N ARG A 24 -13.04 -11.17 -23.40
CA ARG A 24 -13.76 -12.14 -22.54
C ARG A 24 -13.60 -11.89 -21.03
N THR A 25 -12.86 -10.84 -20.64
CA THR A 25 -12.58 -10.50 -19.23
C THR A 25 -13.55 -9.46 -18.64
N SER A 26 -14.49 -8.92 -19.43
CA SER A 26 -15.43 -7.88 -18.94
C SER A 26 -16.68 -8.45 -18.27
N VAL A 27 -17.06 -9.67 -18.57
CA VAL A 27 -18.38 -10.19 -18.19
C VAL A 27 -18.40 -10.61 -16.70
N MET A 28 -17.32 -11.22 -16.19
CA MET A 28 -17.20 -11.58 -14.77
C MET A 28 -17.10 -10.35 -13.84
N SER A 29 -16.48 -9.24 -14.26
CA SER A 29 -16.43 -8.04 -13.40
C SER A 29 -17.80 -7.39 -13.30
N PHE A 30 -18.58 -7.37 -14.40
CA PHE A 30 -19.96 -6.90 -14.39
C PHE A 30 -20.84 -7.78 -13.51
N PHE A 31 -20.76 -9.11 -13.61
CA PHE A 31 -21.54 -9.98 -12.72
C PHE A 31 -21.12 -9.87 -11.25
N SER A 32 -19.84 -9.66 -10.95
CA SER A 32 -19.43 -9.38 -9.57
C SER A 32 -20.00 -8.06 -9.04
N LYS A 33 -20.10 -7.04 -9.91
CA LYS A 33 -20.64 -5.72 -9.56
C LYS A 33 -22.16 -5.75 -9.42
N VAL A 34 -22.86 -6.40 -10.36
CA VAL A 34 -24.32 -6.55 -10.39
C VAL A 34 -24.82 -7.50 -9.30
N SER A 35 -24.11 -8.60 -9.02
CA SER A 35 -24.44 -9.52 -7.92
C SER A 35 -24.30 -8.87 -6.55
N TRP A 36 -23.39 -7.90 -6.43
CA TRP A 36 -23.17 -7.16 -5.18
C TRP A 36 -24.18 -6.02 -5.05
N THR A 37 -24.37 -5.19 -6.08
CA THR A 37 -25.40 -4.13 -6.06
C THR A 37 -26.81 -4.70 -5.87
N LEU A 38 -27.13 -5.86 -6.45
CA LEU A 38 -28.43 -6.51 -6.27
C LEU A 38 -28.62 -7.06 -4.84
N ARG A 39 -27.55 -7.53 -4.18
CA ARG A 39 -27.60 -7.98 -2.77
C ARG A 39 -27.78 -6.83 -1.78
N PHE A 40 -27.22 -5.65 -2.07
CA PHE A 40 -27.45 -4.44 -1.27
C PHE A 40 -28.73 -3.68 -1.64
N GLN A 41 -29.36 -4.01 -2.77
CA GLN A 41 -30.70 -3.52 -3.11
C GLN A 41 -31.79 -4.20 -2.27
N LYS A 42 -31.55 -5.43 -1.80
CA LYS A 42 -32.21 -5.94 -0.59
C LYS A 42 -31.66 -5.14 0.58
N ARG A 43 -32.56 -4.48 1.32
CA ARG A 43 -32.32 -3.58 2.45
C ARG A 43 -31.67 -4.28 3.65
N GLU A 44 -30.53 -4.94 3.47
CA GLU A 44 -29.72 -5.46 4.56
C GLU A 44 -29.05 -4.28 5.27
N SER A 45 -29.17 -4.26 6.60
CA SER A 45 -28.53 -3.20 7.36
C SER A 45 -27.01 -3.30 7.18
N LEU A 46 -26.31 -2.16 7.08
CA LEU A 46 -24.84 -2.16 6.98
C LEU A 46 -24.17 -2.92 8.13
N LYS A 47 -24.80 -2.95 9.30
CA LYS A 47 -24.34 -3.77 10.44
C LYS A 47 -24.36 -5.26 10.11
N ASN A 48 -25.41 -5.74 9.44
CA ASN A 48 -25.52 -7.13 9.01
C ASN A 48 -24.44 -7.47 7.98
N VAL A 49 -24.19 -6.55 7.04
CA VAL A 49 -23.14 -6.71 6.04
C VAL A 49 -21.76 -6.83 6.68
N PHE A 50 -21.42 -5.96 7.65
CA PHE A 50 -20.16 -6.08 8.38
C PHE A 50 -20.07 -7.39 9.16
N SER A 51 -21.16 -7.84 9.76
CA SER A 51 -21.21 -9.14 10.46
C SER A 51 -20.93 -10.30 9.51
N ILE A 52 -21.56 -10.32 8.33
CA ILE A 52 -21.35 -11.36 7.32
C ILE A 52 -19.90 -11.36 6.80
N LEU A 53 -19.32 -10.17 6.59
CA LEU A 53 -17.92 -10.06 6.16
C LEU A 53 -16.96 -10.49 7.27
N ALA A 54 -17.26 -10.15 8.53
CA ALA A 54 -16.45 -10.56 9.67
C ALA A 54 -16.45 -12.08 9.87
N GLU A 55 -17.63 -12.71 9.78
CA GLU A 55 -17.76 -14.17 9.83
C GLU A 55 -16.97 -14.83 8.71
N ARG A 56 -17.13 -14.35 7.46
CA ARG A 56 -16.41 -14.90 6.30
C ARG A 56 -14.91 -14.66 6.35
N ALA A 57 -14.44 -13.61 7.02
CA ALA A 57 -13.02 -13.33 7.19
C ALA A 57 -12.33 -14.36 8.11
N GLN A 58 -13.08 -15.08 8.93
CA GLN A 58 -12.57 -16.13 9.82
C GLN A 58 -12.91 -17.54 9.34
N ASP A 59 -13.47 -17.67 8.13
CA ASP A 59 -13.89 -18.98 7.61
C ASP A 59 -12.66 -19.86 7.31
N PRO A 60 -12.72 -21.18 7.59
CA PRO A 60 -11.63 -22.10 7.25
C PRO A 60 -11.24 -22.08 5.75
N ASN A 61 -12.18 -21.73 4.87
CA ASN A 61 -11.95 -21.64 3.44
C ASN A 61 -11.32 -20.29 3.02
N ALA A 62 -10.08 -20.35 2.52
CA ALA A 62 -9.34 -19.18 2.06
C ALA A 62 -10.06 -18.35 0.99
N LYS A 63 -10.84 -18.98 0.10
CA LYS A 63 -11.60 -18.27 -0.93
C LYS A 63 -12.69 -17.40 -0.32
N LYS A 64 -13.35 -17.85 0.75
CA LYS A 64 -14.35 -17.03 1.46
C LYS A 64 -13.70 -15.86 2.18
N ARG A 65 -12.54 -16.08 2.81
CA ARG A 65 -11.74 -15.00 3.43
C ARG A 65 -11.29 -13.97 2.40
N HIS A 66 -10.76 -14.41 1.25
CA HIS A 66 -10.40 -13.54 0.12
C HIS A 66 -11.59 -12.71 -0.35
N MET A 67 -12.75 -13.35 -0.53
CA MET A 67 -13.99 -12.65 -0.92
C MET A 67 -14.45 -11.65 0.15
N ALA A 68 -14.19 -11.90 1.43
CA ALA A 68 -14.47 -10.94 2.50
C ALA A 68 -13.59 -9.69 2.37
N MET A 69 -12.28 -9.86 2.15
CA MET A 69 -11.34 -8.73 1.92
C MET A 69 -11.77 -7.90 0.71
N ARG A 70 -12.06 -8.58 -0.41
CA ARG A 70 -12.56 -7.92 -1.63
C ARG A 70 -13.88 -7.19 -1.42
N GLY A 71 -14.77 -7.75 -0.60
CA GLY A 71 -16.04 -7.12 -0.21
C GLY A 71 -15.82 -5.81 0.56
N LEU A 72 -14.85 -5.77 1.48
CA LEU A 72 -14.46 -4.56 2.19
C LEU A 72 -13.90 -3.49 1.24
N GLY A 73 -13.08 -3.89 0.26
CA GLY A 73 -12.55 -2.97 -0.77
C GLY A 73 -13.65 -2.38 -1.65
N THR A 74 -14.63 -3.20 -2.03
CA THR A 74 -15.80 -2.74 -2.80
C THR A 74 -16.61 -1.73 -1.99
N MET A 75 -16.84 -2.00 -0.70
CA MET A 75 -17.53 -1.09 0.21
C MET A 75 -16.81 0.25 0.37
N ALA A 76 -15.47 0.25 0.43
CA ALA A 76 -14.67 1.47 0.51
C ALA A 76 -14.79 2.35 -0.73
N CYS A 77 -15.02 1.74 -1.90
CA CYS A 77 -15.26 2.46 -3.14
C CYS A 77 -16.70 3.01 -3.21
N GLU A 78 -17.70 2.23 -2.83
CA GLU A 78 -19.12 2.58 -3.01
C GLU A 78 -19.68 3.43 -1.87
N THR A 79 -19.22 3.21 -0.63
CA THR A 79 -19.76 3.85 0.58
C THR A 79 -18.64 4.33 1.54
N PRO A 80 -17.75 5.23 1.09
CA PRO A 80 -16.57 5.64 1.85
C PRO A 80 -16.90 6.23 3.23
N ASP A 81 -18.03 6.95 3.38
CA ASP A 81 -18.44 7.53 4.66
C ASP A 81 -18.80 6.46 5.70
N LYS A 82 -19.30 5.30 5.25
CA LYS A 82 -19.62 4.17 6.11
C LYS A 82 -18.35 3.46 6.57
N VAL A 83 -17.40 3.23 5.67
CA VAL A 83 -16.07 2.70 6.03
C VAL A 83 -15.38 3.61 7.04
N ARG A 84 -15.50 4.94 6.88
CA ARG A 84 -14.97 5.91 7.84
C ARG A 84 -15.63 5.80 9.22
N LYS A 85 -16.94 5.52 9.28
CA LYS A 85 -17.69 5.31 10.54
C LYS A 85 -17.28 4.01 11.24
N TYR A 86 -17.08 2.93 10.48
CA TYR A 86 -16.75 1.59 11.01
C TYR A 86 -15.26 1.24 10.90
N LYS A 87 -14.39 2.27 10.83
CA LYS A 87 -12.95 2.12 10.56
C LYS A 87 -12.27 1.07 11.41
N LYS A 88 -12.55 1.02 12.72
CA LYS A 88 -11.90 0.07 13.64
C LYS A 88 -12.18 -1.37 13.24
N ILE A 89 -13.43 -1.71 12.96
CA ILE A 89 -13.85 -3.05 12.55
C ILE A 89 -13.23 -3.40 11.19
N VAL A 90 -13.25 -2.46 10.24
CA VAL A 90 -12.69 -2.68 8.91
C VAL A 90 -11.18 -2.94 8.96
N LEU A 91 -10.43 -2.13 9.73
CA LEU A 91 -8.99 -2.32 9.86
C LEU A 91 -8.65 -3.61 10.60
N ASP A 92 -9.41 -3.99 11.61
CA ASP A 92 -9.23 -5.24 12.35
C ASP A 92 -9.33 -6.46 11.41
N LEU A 93 -10.38 -6.53 10.58
CA LEU A 93 -10.55 -7.60 9.60
C LEU A 93 -9.43 -7.66 8.57
N LEU A 94 -8.94 -6.50 8.13
CA LEU A 94 -7.88 -6.43 7.13
C LEU A 94 -6.50 -6.77 7.69
N VAL A 95 -6.23 -6.37 8.94
CA VAL A 95 -5.02 -6.80 9.63
C VAL A 95 -5.07 -8.32 9.81
N HIS A 96 -6.20 -8.89 10.21
CA HIS A 96 -6.35 -10.34 10.26
C HIS A 96 -6.07 -11.01 8.90
N GLY A 97 -6.57 -10.45 7.80
CA GLY A 97 -6.29 -10.94 6.45
C GLY A 97 -4.84 -10.74 5.98
N LEU A 98 -4.13 -9.72 6.48
CA LEU A 98 -2.70 -9.51 6.19
C LEU A 98 -1.81 -10.59 6.82
N TYR A 99 -2.24 -11.14 7.95
CA TYR A 99 -1.57 -12.22 8.67
C TYR A 99 -2.21 -13.59 8.38
N ASP A 100 -2.88 -13.75 7.24
CA ASP A 100 -3.47 -15.04 6.88
C ASP A 100 -2.38 -16.14 6.89
N PRO A 101 -2.58 -17.23 7.65
CA PRO A 101 -1.51 -18.19 7.91
C PRO A 101 -1.19 -19.08 6.70
N VAL A 102 -2.08 -19.14 5.69
CA VAL A 102 -2.01 -20.16 4.64
C VAL A 102 -2.22 -19.64 3.23
N SER A 103 -2.77 -18.42 3.05
CA SER A 103 -3.19 -17.94 1.74
C SER A 103 -2.60 -16.59 1.35
N ALA A 104 -1.61 -16.64 0.45
CA ALA A 104 -1.06 -15.45 -0.21
C ALA A 104 -2.12 -14.63 -0.97
N GLU A 105 -3.17 -15.28 -1.49
CA GLU A 105 -4.29 -14.58 -2.15
C GLU A 105 -5.10 -13.70 -1.18
N VAL A 106 -5.26 -14.14 0.08
CA VAL A 106 -5.91 -13.35 1.12
C VAL A 106 -5.03 -12.19 1.55
N ILE A 107 -3.73 -12.44 1.74
CA ILE A 107 -2.74 -11.39 2.10
C ILE A 107 -2.71 -10.31 1.02
N HIS A 108 -2.58 -10.70 -0.25
CA HIS A 108 -2.51 -9.77 -1.37
C HIS A 108 -3.80 -8.94 -1.52
N GLU A 109 -4.97 -9.55 -1.37
CA GLU A 109 -6.24 -8.81 -1.43
C GLU A 109 -6.41 -7.87 -0.23
N SER A 110 -5.88 -8.23 0.94
CA SER A 110 -5.82 -7.37 2.12
C SER A 110 -4.94 -6.14 1.89
N LEU A 111 -3.75 -6.30 1.30
CA LEU A 111 -2.87 -5.18 0.92
C LEU A 111 -3.56 -4.20 -0.02
N LYS A 112 -4.18 -4.72 -1.09
CA LYS A 112 -4.91 -3.92 -2.06
C LYS A 112 -6.08 -3.17 -1.42
N THR A 113 -6.83 -3.86 -0.57
CA THR A 113 -7.98 -3.29 0.11
C THR A 113 -7.57 -2.21 1.10
N LEU A 114 -6.49 -2.41 1.86
CA LEU A 114 -5.91 -1.40 2.72
C LEU A 114 -5.48 -0.17 1.93
N THR A 115 -4.82 -0.36 0.79
CA THR A 115 -4.40 0.75 -0.10
C THR A 115 -5.59 1.62 -0.51
N ILE A 116 -6.72 1.00 -0.88
CA ILE A 116 -7.96 1.71 -1.21
C ILE A 116 -8.48 2.47 0.00
N ILE A 117 -8.59 1.81 1.14
CA ILE A 117 -9.17 2.39 2.36
C ILE A 117 -8.34 3.57 2.85
N LEU A 118 -7.01 3.43 2.92
CA LEU A 118 -6.10 4.50 3.31
C LEU A 118 -6.25 5.72 2.39
N GLY A 119 -6.45 5.49 1.09
CA GLY A 119 -6.79 6.56 0.14
C GLY A 119 -8.10 7.29 0.44
N LYS A 120 -9.08 6.65 1.10
CA LYS A 120 -10.39 7.24 1.43
C LYS A 120 -10.47 7.86 2.83
N ILE A 121 -9.58 7.47 3.74
CA ILE A 121 -9.58 7.92 5.15
C ILE A 121 -8.41 8.85 5.50
N GLN A 122 -7.81 9.52 4.50
CA GLN A 122 -6.73 10.48 4.68
C GLN A 122 -7.04 11.47 5.82
N GLY A 123 -6.00 11.82 6.59
CA GLY A 123 -6.10 12.72 7.75
C GLY A 123 -6.58 12.06 9.05
N LYS A 124 -6.96 10.76 9.04
CA LYS A 124 -7.33 10.02 10.26
C LYS A 124 -6.23 9.07 10.73
N SER A 125 -5.80 9.23 11.98
CA SER A 125 -4.85 8.31 12.64
C SER A 125 -5.32 6.86 12.57
N LEU A 126 -4.42 5.93 12.21
CA LEU A 126 -4.67 4.48 12.21
C LEU A 126 -4.66 3.87 13.62
N GLY A 127 -4.27 4.63 14.65
CA GLY A 127 -4.15 4.09 16.01
C GLY A 127 -3.04 3.02 16.07
N SER A 128 -3.27 1.96 16.84
CA SER A 128 -2.34 0.83 17.00
C SER A 128 -2.17 0.02 15.71
N PHE A 129 -3.20 -0.08 14.86
CA PHE A 129 -3.14 -0.80 13.58
C PHE A 129 -2.00 -0.29 12.67
N PHE A 130 -1.53 0.95 12.86
CA PHE A 130 -0.37 1.46 12.14
C PHE A 130 0.84 0.53 12.24
N VAL A 131 1.11 0.00 13.44
CA VAL A 131 2.26 -0.84 13.73
C VAL A 131 2.14 -2.16 12.98
N ASP A 132 1.02 -2.86 13.16
CA ASP A 132 0.77 -4.18 12.54
C ASP A 132 0.82 -4.10 11.01
N ILE A 133 0.13 -3.11 10.42
CA ILE A 133 0.13 -2.91 8.97
C ILE A 133 1.56 -2.60 8.48
N THR A 134 2.32 -1.76 9.19
CA THR A 134 3.69 -1.42 8.77
C THR A 134 4.61 -2.63 8.81
N LEU A 135 4.59 -3.38 9.93
CA LEU A 135 5.47 -4.54 10.11
C LEU A 135 5.19 -5.60 9.06
N GLN A 136 3.92 -5.92 8.80
CA GLN A 136 3.55 -6.93 7.82
C GLN A 136 3.75 -6.46 6.38
N THR A 137 3.50 -5.18 6.08
CA THR A 137 3.78 -4.67 4.73
C THR A 137 5.26 -4.73 4.41
N ARG A 138 6.12 -4.46 5.41
CA ARG A 138 7.58 -4.52 5.25
C ARG A 138 8.07 -5.90 4.84
N THR A 139 7.57 -6.97 5.47
CA THR A 139 8.01 -8.35 5.16
C THR A 139 7.66 -8.76 3.73
N LEU A 140 6.71 -8.07 3.09
CA LEU A 140 6.23 -8.36 1.74
C LEU A 140 6.91 -7.52 0.65
N LEU A 141 7.86 -6.64 1.01
CA LEU A 141 8.56 -5.78 0.05
C LEU A 141 9.50 -6.58 -0.89
N ASP A 142 10.06 -7.68 -0.38
CA ASP A 142 11.02 -8.54 -1.10
C ASP A 142 10.38 -9.89 -1.50
N ASP A 143 9.04 -9.97 -1.55
CA ASP A 143 8.32 -11.18 -1.95
C ASP A 143 8.66 -11.59 -3.39
N GLU A 144 8.72 -12.88 -3.71
CA GLU A 144 9.04 -13.33 -5.08
C GLU A 144 7.96 -12.92 -6.11
N ASN A 145 6.71 -12.74 -5.67
CA ASN A 145 5.59 -12.35 -6.52
C ASN A 145 5.58 -10.84 -6.77
N ASP A 146 5.76 -10.44 -8.02
CA ASP A 146 5.71 -9.05 -8.46
C ASP A 146 4.46 -8.28 -7.99
N ASN A 147 3.29 -8.92 -7.98
CA ASN A 147 2.04 -8.27 -7.56
C ASN A 147 2.02 -8.03 -6.04
N MET A 148 2.63 -8.93 -5.28
CA MET A 148 2.77 -8.79 -3.83
C MET A 148 3.72 -7.63 -3.52
N ARG A 149 4.94 -7.63 -4.09
CA ARG A 149 5.89 -6.51 -3.93
C ARG A 149 5.28 -5.18 -4.35
N TYR A 150 4.64 -5.14 -5.53
CA TYR A 150 3.97 -3.93 -6.02
C TYR A 150 2.98 -3.39 -4.99
N SER A 151 2.08 -4.24 -4.50
CA SER A 151 1.06 -3.84 -3.52
C SER A 151 1.67 -3.43 -2.18
N ALA A 152 2.72 -4.12 -1.75
CA ALA A 152 3.46 -3.81 -0.53
C ALA A 152 4.15 -2.45 -0.62
N PHE A 153 4.88 -2.16 -1.71
CA PHE A 153 5.51 -0.85 -1.91
C PHE A 153 4.46 0.27 -1.89
N VAL A 154 3.36 0.12 -2.64
CA VAL A 154 2.30 1.13 -2.68
C VAL A 154 1.75 1.41 -1.29
N LEU A 155 1.43 0.36 -0.51
CA LEU A 155 0.90 0.53 0.84
C LEU A 155 1.94 1.13 1.79
N PHE A 156 3.18 0.66 1.76
CA PHE A 156 4.27 1.17 2.60
C PHE A 156 4.52 2.67 2.36
N GLY A 157 4.46 3.10 1.09
CA GLY A 157 4.58 4.52 0.72
C GLY A 157 3.43 5.36 1.25
N GLN A 158 2.20 4.84 1.23
CA GLN A 158 1.05 5.53 1.83
C GLN A 158 1.18 5.68 3.35
N LEU A 159 1.71 4.67 4.05
CA LEU A 159 1.89 4.69 5.50
C LEU A 159 2.79 5.85 5.96
N ALA A 160 3.70 6.35 5.12
CA ALA A 160 4.49 7.54 5.43
C ALA A 160 3.61 8.75 5.80
N SER A 161 2.47 8.93 5.13
CA SER A 161 1.52 10.01 5.45
C SER A 161 0.72 9.77 6.74
N PHE A 162 0.66 8.53 7.22
CA PHE A 162 -0.10 8.13 8.42
C PHE A 162 0.73 8.06 9.69
N ALA A 163 2.07 8.09 9.60
CA ALA A 163 2.93 8.00 10.79
C ALA A 163 2.66 9.16 11.78
N GLY A 164 2.42 10.36 11.25
CA GLY A 164 2.19 11.57 12.06
C GLY A 164 3.32 11.81 13.07
N ARG A 165 3.04 12.53 14.16
CA ARG A 165 4.02 12.72 15.25
C ARG A 165 4.16 11.46 16.11
N LYS A 166 3.04 10.79 16.39
CA LYS A 166 2.97 9.63 17.31
C LYS A 166 3.86 8.47 16.86
N TRP A 167 3.81 8.10 15.58
CA TRP A 167 4.53 6.94 15.06
C TRP A 167 5.79 7.32 14.28
N LYS A 168 6.22 8.59 14.32
CA LYS A 168 7.38 9.07 13.54
C LYS A 168 8.64 8.25 13.81
N THR A 169 9.01 8.09 15.07
CA THR A 169 10.22 7.36 15.48
C THR A 169 10.16 5.89 15.07
N PHE A 170 9.00 5.26 15.30
CA PHE A 170 8.77 3.88 14.88
C PHE A 170 8.91 3.74 13.35
N PHE A 171 8.21 4.57 12.58
CA PHE A 171 8.24 4.51 11.11
C PHE A 171 9.62 4.85 10.55
N THR A 172 10.37 5.79 11.15
CA THR A 172 11.78 6.03 10.82
C THR A 172 12.63 4.77 10.98
N SER A 173 12.48 4.05 12.09
CA SER A 173 13.19 2.78 12.29
C SER A 173 12.80 1.74 11.23
N GLN A 174 11.52 1.66 10.88
CA GLN A 174 11.04 0.75 9.83
C GLN A 174 11.63 1.11 8.47
N VAL A 175 11.61 2.38 8.08
CA VAL A 175 12.16 2.86 6.80
C VAL A 175 13.66 2.58 6.68
N LYS A 176 14.42 2.76 7.76
CA LYS A 176 15.87 2.42 7.80
C LYS A 176 16.09 0.92 7.59
N GLN A 177 15.28 0.07 8.24
CA GLN A 177 15.36 -1.38 8.08
C GLN A 177 14.95 -1.86 6.66
N THR A 178 14.19 -1.06 5.91
CA THR A 178 13.80 -1.37 4.52
C THR A 178 14.69 -0.72 3.47
N GLN A 179 15.80 -0.10 3.87
CA GLN A 179 16.63 0.68 2.96
C GLN A 179 17.20 -0.18 1.84
N ASP A 180 17.67 -1.40 2.15
CA ASP A 180 18.24 -2.31 1.16
C ASP A 180 17.18 -2.76 0.14
N SER A 181 16.01 -3.19 0.62
CA SER A 181 14.84 -3.53 -0.22
C SER A 181 14.47 -2.38 -1.15
N LEU A 182 14.43 -1.14 -0.64
CA LEU A 182 14.15 0.04 -1.46
C LEU A 182 15.21 0.23 -2.54
N LEU A 183 16.50 0.13 -2.21
CA LEU A 183 17.58 0.35 -3.17
C LEU A 183 17.62 -0.72 -4.27
N ILE A 184 17.45 -1.99 -3.90
CA ILE A 184 17.41 -3.11 -4.83
C ILE A 184 16.23 -2.98 -5.79
N HIS A 185 15.02 -2.73 -5.26
CA HIS A 185 13.81 -2.69 -6.06
C HIS A 185 13.60 -1.38 -6.84
N LEU A 186 14.48 -0.37 -6.72
CA LEU A 186 14.51 0.75 -7.68
C LEU A 186 14.85 0.29 -9.11
N GLN A 187 15.55 -0.84 -9.23
CA GLN A 187 15.91 -1.48 -10.50
C GLN A 187 15.17 -2.82 -10.69
N ASP A 188 13.99 -2.97 -10.08
CA ASP A 188 13.19 -4.20 -10.20
C ASP A 188 12.97 -4.57 -11.68
N ARG A 189 13.05 -5.87 -11.98
CA ARG A 189 12.81 -6.43 -13.33
C ARG A 189 11.42 -6.08 -13.84
N ASN A 190 10.45 -5.98 -12.94
CA ASN A 190 9.11 -5.53 -13.25
C ASN A 190 9.03 -3.98 -13.18
N PRO A 191 8.75 -3.30 -14.31
CA PRO A 191 8.74 -1.84 -14.35
C PRO A 191 7.64 -1.21 -13.48
N GLN A 192 6.54 -1.93 -13.20
CA GLN A 192 5.52 -1.42 -12.29
C GLN A 192 5.99 -1.43 -10.84
N VAL A 193 6.72 -2.49 -10.43
CA VAL A 193 7.32 -2.57 -9.10
C VAL A 193 8.39 -1.49 -8.94
N ALA A 194 9.28 -1.32 -9.92
CA ALA A 194 10.30 -0.26 -9.89
C ALA A 194 9.69 1.14 -9.74
N LYS A 195 8.59 1.41 -10.45
CA LYS A 195 7.84 2.67 -10.33
C LYS A 195 7.18 2.84 -8.96
N ALA A 196 6.58 1.79 -8.42
CA ALA A 196 6.01 1.79 -7.08
C ALA A 196 7.10 2.07 -6.03
N CYS A 197 8.20 1.32 -6.06
CA CYS A 197 9.36 1.52 -5.18
C CYS A 197 9.91 2.95 -5.26
N LYS A 198 10.09 3.51 -6.46
CA LYS A 198 10.53 4.91 -6.62
C LYS A 198 9.57 5.92 -5.98
N THR A 199 8.27 5.66 -6.04
CA THR A 199 7.25 6.50 -5.40
C THR A 199 7.32 6.36 -3.87
N THR A 200 7.47 5.14 -3.38
CA THR A 200 7.64 4.83 -1.95
C THR A 200 8.90 5.46 -1.37
N PHE A 201 10.04 5.35 -2.07
CA PHE A 201 11.29 5.99 -1.67
C PHE A 201 11.13 7.50 -1.49
N ARG A 202 10.44 8.17 -2.41
CA ARG A 202 10.14 9.61 -2.30
C ARG A 202 9.27 9.92 -1.08
N ALA A 203 8.22 9.13 -0.85
CA ALA A 203 7.34 9.29 0.30
C ALA A 203 8.08 9.06 1.64
N CYS A 204 9.02 8.12 1.67
CA CYS A 204 9.84 7.78 2.82
C CYS A 204 11.05 8.71 3.02
N SER A 205 11.39 9.56 2.04
CA SER A 205 12.56 10.46 2.13
C SER A 205 12.64 11.34 3.40
N PRO A 206 11.53 11.83 4.01
CA PRO A 206 11.62 12.59 5.27
C PRO A 206 12.08 11.74 6.46
N TYR A 207 12.02 10.41 6.36
CA TYR A 207 12.38 9.46 7.39
C TYR A 207 13.79 8.87 7.20
N LEU A 208 14.38 9.04 6.01
CA LEU A 208 15.75 8.62 5.68
C LEU A 208 16.80 9.69 6.04
N LYS A 209 16.40 10.96 6.13
CA LYS A 209 17.34 12.02 6.50
C LYS A 209 17.82 11.81 7.92
N GLU A 210 19.12 11.63 8.08
CA GLU A 210 19.77 11.77 9.38
C GLU A 210 19.48 13.18 9.89
N ARG A 211 18.98 13.25 11.12
CA ARG A 211 19.05 14.49 11.87
C ARG A 211 20.55 14.72 12.03
N LYS A 212 21.15 15.67 11.28
CA LYS A 212 22.40 16.27 11.72
C LYS A 212 22.12 16.70 13.16
N GLU A 213 22.77 16.05 14.11
CA GLU A 213 22.80 16.53 15.49
C GLU A 213 23.33 17.95 15.40
N THR A 214 22.44 18.90 15.64
CA THR A 214 22.80 20.30 15.80
C THR A 214 23.68 20.37 17.04
N GLY A 215 24.98 20.48 16.82
CA GLY A 215 25.98 20.98 17.76
C GLY A 215 26.43 19.97 18.81
N PHE A 216 27.61 19.39 18.60
CA PHE A 216 28.56 19.34 19.70
C PHE A 216 28.72 20.79 20.19
N GLN A 217 28.10 21.12 21.33
CA GLN A 217 28.63 22.22 22.11
C GLN A 217 29.96 21.73 22.65
N THR A 218 31.05 22.26 22.10
CA THR A 218 32.33 22.30 22.79
C THR A 218 32.09 23.05 24.09
N GLU A 219 31.86 22.33 25.18
CA GLU A 219 31.88 22.87 26.53
C GLU A 219 33.32 23.24 26.88
N GLU A 220 33.79 24.38 26.38
CA GLU A 220 35.04 24.98 26.85
C GLU A 220 34.93 26.50 27.01
N ASP A 221 33.74 27.00 27.34
CA ASP A 221 33.56 28.45 27.59
C ASP A 221 32.59 28.76 28.75
N GLN A 222 32.72 28.01 29.85
CA GLN A 222 32.27 28.47 31.18
C GLN A 222 33.40 29.21 31.91
N ARG A 223 33.95 30.28 31.32
CA ARG A 223 34.61 31.33 32.12
C ARG A 223 33.56 32.35 32.55
N ASN A 224 33.23 32.27 33.84
CA ASN A 224 32.35 33.16 34.57
C ASN A 224 32.73 34.66 34.33
N PRO A 225 31.90 35.46 33.62
CA PRO A 225 32.21 36.87 33.33
C PRO A 225 32.21 37.77 34.59
N LYS A 226 31.77 37.25 35.74
CA LYS A 226 31.68 38.01 37.00
C LYS A 226 32.94 37.97 37.84
N LEU A 227 33.90 37.09 37.53
CA LEU A 227 35.19 37.01 38.25
C LEU A 227 36.26 37.98 37.70
N CYS A 228 36.15 38.40 36.43
CA CYS A 228 37.13 39.33 35.84
C CYS A 228 36.97 40.79 36.28
N ARG A 229 35.84 41.18 36.88
CA ARG A 229 35.62 42.57 37.35
C ARG A 229 36.10 42.83 38.78
N GLN A 230 36.55 41.82 39.51
CA GLN A 230 37.02 41.97 40.89
C GLN A 230 38.55 42.01 41.04
N LEU A 231 39.31 41.85 39.96
CA LEU A 231 40.78 41.81 39.99
C LEU A 231 41.48 43.03 39.37
N VAL A 232 40.75 44.10 39.06
CA VAL A 232 41.35 45.40 38.67
C VAL A 232 40.86 46.49 39.62
N LYS A 233 41.27 46.39 40.89
CA LYS A 233 41.44 47.57 41.73
C LYS A 233 42.93 47.73 41.99
N PRO A 234 43.62 48.72 41.41
CA PRO A 234 44.90 49.17 41.92
C PRO A 234 44.68 49.77 43.32
N ALA A 235 45.56 49.40 44.23
CA ALA A 235 45.68 49.98 45.55
C ALA A 235 46.07 51.48 45.49
N ALA A 236 45.61 52.19 46.51
CA ALA A 236 45.85 53.56 46.96
C ALA A 236 47.04 54.36 46.39
N MET A 237 46.79 55.66 46.17
CA MET A 237 47.41 56.72 46.96
C MET A 237 46.49 57.95 47.02
#